data_AF-A0A954K6J9-F1
#
_entry.id   AF-A0A954K6J9-F1
#
_cell.length_a   1.000
_cell.length_b   1.000
_cell.length_c   1.000
_cell.angle_alpha   90.00
_cell.angle_beta   90.00
_cell.angle_gamma   90.00
#
_symmetry.space_group_name_H-M   'P 1'
#
loop_
_entity.id
_entity.type
_entity.pdbx_description
1 polymer ?
#
loop_
_entity_poly.entity_id
_entity_poly.type
_entity_poly.pdbx_seq_one_letter_code
_entity_poly.pdbx_strand_id
1 'polypeptide(L)'
;MFELWMTLIPILIADVVNPVLFAFLVYAAGTDRPVVNCCAVLLGHTLAYYLAGIVIAVGIEQISDHLSHPQLIDYIIGFVIGLILLWVGYLSWKTQSKEQTEENRTVTP
;
A
#
# COMPACT_ATOMS: atom_id res chain seq x y z
N MET A 1 21.63 -6.51 18.52
CA MET A 1 21.46 -7.23 17.24
C MET A 1 20.23 -8.13 17.23
N PHE A 2 20.04 -9.00 18.23
CA PHE A 2 18.88 -9.91 18.27
C PHE A 2 17.52 -9.19 18.33
N GLU A 3 17.43 -8.07 19.06
CA GLU A 3 16.22 -7.24 19.10
C GLU A 3 15.85 -6.66 17.72
N LEU A 4 16.86 -6.23 16.95
CA LEU A 4 16.68 -5.71 15.59
C LEU A 4 16.06 -6.77 14.68
N TRP A 5 16.55 -8.01 14.74
CA TRP A 5 15.97 -9.12 13.99
C TRP A 5 14.55 -9.46 14.45
N MET A 6 14.28 -9.37 15.76
CA MET A 6 12.95 -9.61 16.32
C MET A 6 11.92 -8.55 15.88
N THR A 7 12.36 -7.33 15.58
CA THR A 7 11.51 -6.28 14.97
C THR A 7 11.44 -6.40 13.44
N LEU A 8 12.56 -6.69 12.79
CA LEU A 8 12.65 -6.67 11.32
C LEU A 8 11.96 -7.87 10.67
N ILE A 9 12.01 -9.05 11.30
CA ILE A 9 11.35 -10.27 10.80
C ILE A 9 9.83 -10.07 10.62
N PRO A 10 9.06 -9.63 11.64
CA PRO A 10 7.62 -9.45 11.47
C PRO A 10 7.28 -8.33 10.47
N ILE A 11 8.10 -7.27 10.37
CA ILE A 11 7.94 -6.24 9.33
C ILE A 11 8.14 -6.84 7.94
N LEU A 12 9.18 -7.65 7.76
CA LEU A 12 9.48 -8.31 6.50
C LEU A 12 8.40 -9.33 6.11
N ILE A 13 7.84 -10.06 7.09
CA ILE A 13 6.70 -10.95 6.87
C ILE A 13 5.46 -10.17 6.43
N ALA A 14 5.14 -9.07 7.10
CA ALA A 14 4.01 -8.22 6.72
C ALA A 14 4.19 -7.63 5.30
N ASP A 15 5.41 -7.28 4.93
CA ASP A 15 5.75 -6.77 3.61
C ASP A 15 5.64 -7.84 2.51
N VAL A 16 6.08 -9.08 2.78
CA VAL A 16 5.93 -10.22 1.85
C VAL A 16 4.46 -10.60 1.66
N VAL A 17 3.64 -10.48 2.71
CA VAL A 17 2.20 -10.77 2.67
C VAL A 17 1.38 -9.57 2.14
N ASN A 18 2.04 -8.47 1.74
CA ASN A 18 1.37 -7.31 1.19
C ASN A 18 0.54 -7.70 -0.05
N PRO A 19 -0.80 -7.56 -0.01
CA PRO A 19 -1.68 -8.01 -1.10
C PRO A 19 -1.40 -7.29 -2.42
N VAL A 20 -0.85 -6.07 -2.35
CA VAL A 20 -0.46 -5.29 -3.52
C VAL A 20 0.77 -5.92 -4.20
N LEU A 21 1.84 -6.15 -3.44
CA LEU A 21 3.04 -6.80 -3.96
C LEU A 21 2.71 -8.20 -4.48
N PHE A 22 1.90 -8.95 -3.71
CA PHE A 22 1.44 -10.28 -4.09
C PHE A 22 0.69 -10.27 -5.43
N ALA A 23 -0.24 -9.33 -5.66
CA ALA A 23 -0.95 -9.20 -6.93
C ALA A 23 0.01 -8.94 -8.12
N PHE A 24 1.04 -8.09 -7.92
CA PHE A 24 2.04 -7.84 -8.95
C PHE A 24 2.92 -9.06 -9.23
N LEU A 25 3.26 -9.85 -8.22
CA LEU A 25 3.98 -11.12 -8.39
C LEU A 25 3.14 -12.16 -9.12
N VAL A 26 1.85 -12.30 -8.81
CA VAL A 26 0.94 -13.20 -9.54
C VAL A 26 0.81 -12.78 -11.00
N TYR A 27 0.68 -11.47 -11.26
CA TYR A 27 0.67 -10.93 -12.62
C TYR A 27 1.98 -11.22 -13.36
N ALA A 28 3.13 -10.94 -12.74
CA ALA A 28 4.45 -11.20 -13.31
C ALA A 28 4.69 -12.70 -13.57
N ALA A 29 4.20 -13.58 -12.70
CA ALA A 29 4.29 -15.02 -12.85
C ALA A 29 3.47 -15.56 -14.03
N GLY A 30 2.42 -14.84 -14.47
CA GLY A 30 1.62 -15.18 -15.64
C GLY A 30 2.23 -14.81 -16.99
N THR A 31 3.44 -14.23 -17.01
CA THR A 31 4.11 -13.76 -18.24
C THR A 31 5.10 -14.78 -18.81
N ASP A 32 5.57 -14.57 -20.04
CA ASP A 32 6.54 -15.46 -20.73
C ASP A 32 7.88 -15.62 -19.98
N ARG A 33 8.25 -14.68 -19.09
CA ARG A 33 9.50 -14.71 -18.31
C ARG A 33 9.23 -14.49 -16.81
N PRO A 34 8.61 -15.48 -16.14
CA PRO A 34 8.07 -15.29 -14.80
C PRO A 34 9.15 -14.96 -13.77
N VAL A 35 10.29 -15.67 -13.80
CA VAL A 35 11.37 -15.46 -12.83
C VAL A 35 12.01 -14.08 -12.95
N VAL A 36 12.31 -13.64 -14.18
CA VAL A 36 12.95 -12.34 -14.43
C VAL A 36 12.01 -11.20 -14.05
N ASN A 37 10.73 -11.31 -14.40
CA ASN A 37 9.75 -10.27 -14.11
C ASN A 37 9.46 -10.18 -12.60
N CYS A 38 9.35 -11.31 -11.89
CA CYS A 38 9.22 -11.30 -10.44
C CYS A 38 10.45 -10.70 -9.75
N CYS A 39 11.67 -11.04 -10.19
CA CYS A 39 12.89 -10.43 -9.67
C CYS A 39 12.92 -8.91 -9.92
N ALA A 40 12.52 -8.45 -11.11
CA ALA A 40 12.46 -7.03 -11.43
C ALA A 40 11.46 -6.28 -10.54
N VAL A 41 10.28 -6.86 -10.28
CA VAL A 41 9.27 -6.30 -9.37
C VAL A 41 9.80 -6.21 -7.94
N LEU A 42 10.40 -7.27 -7.41
CA LEU A 42 10.97 -7.29 -6.06
C LEU A 42 12.10 -6.26 -5.90
N LEU A 43 13.05 -6.23 -6.86
CA LEU A 43 14.16 -5.27 -6.84
C LEU A 43 13.65 -3.83 -6.96
N GLY A 44 12.70 -3.58 -7.85
CA GLY A 44 12.08 -2.26 -8.00
C GLY A 44 11.38 -1.81 -6.72
N HIS A 45 10.67 -2.73 -6.05
CA HIS A 45 9.99 -2.43 -4.79
C HIS A 45 10.97 -2.09 -3.67
N THR A 46 12.01 -2.92 -3.47
CA THR A 46 13.06 -2.66 -2.47
C THR A 46 13.78 -1.34 -2.75
N LEU A 47 14.12 -1.05 -4.01
CA LEU A 47 14.76 0.20 -4.40
C LEU A 47 13.84 1.40 -4.12
N ALA A 48 12.56 1.30 -4.46
CA ALA A 48 11.59 2.36 -4.22
C ALA A 48 11.45 2.66 -2.72
N TYR A 49 11.38 1.64 -1.86
CA TYR A 49 11.30 1.81 -0.41
C TYR A 49 12.58 2.41 0.16
N TYR A 50 13.74 1.97 -0.34
CA TYR A 50 15.02 2.53 0.06
C TYR A 50 15.15 4.02 -0.32
N LEU A 51 14.79 4.38 -1.56
CA LEU A 51 14.77 5.76 -2.01
C LEU A 51 13.75 6.61 -1.26
N ALA A 52 12.55 6.08 -1.01
CA ALA A 52 11.56 6.76 -0.18
C ALA A 52 12.10 7.02 1.23
N GLY A 53 12.79 6.05 1.83
CA GLY A 53 13.47 6.22 3.12
C GLY A 53 14.53 7.32 3.08
N ILE A 54 15.33 7.42 2.01
CA ILE A 54 16.31 8.50 1.83
C ILE A 54 15.61 9.86 1.69
N VAL A 55 14.57 9.95 0.85
CA VAL A 55 13.79 11.18 0.66
C VAL A 55 13.17 11.63 1.96
N ILE A 56 12.58 10.70 2.73
CA ILE A 56 12.04 10.99 4.06
C ILE A 56 13.15 11.44 4.99
N ALA A 57 14.29 10.75 5.06
CA ALA A 57 15.39 11.12 5.95
C ALA A 57 15.93 12.54 5.67
N VAL A 58 15.99 12.95 4.39
CA VAL A 58 16.39 14.31 4.00
C VAL A 58 15.28 15.33 4.26
N GLY A 59 14.02 14.94 4.06
CA GLY A 59 12.86 15.81 4.25
C GLY A 59 12.39 15.92 5.70
N ILE A 60 12.83 15.04 6.61
CA ILE A 60 12.23 14.90 7.94
C ILE A 60 12.43 16.16 8.80
N GLU A 61 13.54 16.87 8.61
CA GLU A 61 13.78 18.15 9.30
C GLU A 61 12.81 19.23 8.81
N GLN A 62 12.58 19.34 7.50
CA GLN A 62 11.61 20.27 6.93
C GLN A 62 10.17 19.93 7.33
N ILE A 63 9.85 18.64 7.35
CA ILE A 63 8.54 18.13 7.78
C ILE A 63 8.36 18.42 9.28
N SER A 64 9.36 18.16 10.11
CA SER A 64 9.30 18.40 11.56
C SER A 64 9.14 19.87 11.90
N ASP A 65 9.83 20.76 11.17
CA ASP A 65 9.71 22.21 11.37
C ASP A 65 8.32 22.70 10.94
N HIS A 66 7.79 22.18 9.83
CA HIS A 66 6.43 22.48 9.36
C HIS A 66 5.33 21.91 10.27
N LEU A 67 5.51 20.71 10.84
CA LEU A 67 4.59 20.14 11.84
C LEU A 67 4.60 20.90 13.18
N SER A 68 5.70 21.57 13.52
CA SER A 68 5.78 22.41 14.73
C SER A 68 5.06 23.75 14.56
N HIS A 69 4.81 24.18 13.31
CA HIS A 69 4.02 25.35 12.95
C HIS A 69 2.89 24.97 11.98
N PRO A 70 1.92 24.15 12.41
CA PRO A 70 0.89 23.62 11.52
C PRO A 70 0.09 24.76 10.91
N GLN A 71 0.09 24.85 9.59
CA GLN A 71 -0.68 25.85 8.87
C GLN A 71 -2.08 25.30 8.58
N LEU A 72 -3.07 26.19 8.41
CA LEU A 72 -4.46 25.81 8.06
C LEU A 72 -4.53 24.87 6.84
N ILE A 73 -3.56 24.96 5.94
CA ILE A 73 -3.44 24.16 4.72
C ILE A 73 -3.24 22.67 5.03
N ASP A 74 -2.49 22.31 6.07
CA ASP A 74 -2.22 20.90 6.42
C ASP A 74 -3.49 20.21 6.89
N TYR A 75 -4.35 20.93 7.63
CA TYR A 75 -5.67 20.45 8.04
C TYR A 75 -6.62 20.29 6.85
N ILE A 76 -6.56 21.20 5.87
CA ILE A 76 -7.37 21.10 4.64
C ILE A 76 -6.92 19.88 3.83
N ILE A 77 -5.62 19.67 3.67
CA ILE A 77 -5.07 18.51 2.95
C ILE A 77 -5.49 17.21 3.66
N GLY A 78 -5.33 17.14 4.98
CA GLY A 78 -5.77 15.99 5.78
C GLY A 78 -7.27 15.73 5.66
N PHE A 79 -8.09 16.77 5.65
CA PHE A 79 -9.53 16.68 5.48
C PHE A 79 -9.92 16.15 4.09
N VAL A 80 -9.28 16.66 3.03
CA VAL A 80 -9.50 16.20 1.65
C VAL A 80 -9.10 14.73 1.50
N ILE A 81 -7.94 14.33 2.03
CA ILE A 81 -7.48 12.94 2.00
C ILE A 81 -8.48 12.04 2.76
N GLY A 82 -8.94 12.46 3.94
CA GLY A 82 -9.95 11.74 4.71
C GLY A 82 -11.27 11.56 3.95
N LEU A 83 -11.72 12.58 3.22
CA LEU A 83 -12.94 12.54 2.42
C LEU A 83 -12.80 11.60 1.21
N ILE A 84 -11.64 11.61 0.56
CA ILE A 84 -11.31 10.67 -0.53
C ILE A 84 -11.29 9.24 0.00
N LEU A 85 -10.64 8.98 1.14
CA LEU A 85 -10.58 7.65 1.74
C LEU A 85 -11.98 7.15 2.14
N LEU A 86 -12.82 8.01 2.70
CA LEU A 86 -14.19 7.68 3.07
C LEU A 86 -15.04 7.37 1.83
N TRP A 87 -14.86 8.13 0.74
CA TRP A 87 -15.49 7.87 -0.54
C TRP A 87 -15.06 6.52 -1.15
N VAL A 88 -13.76 6.24 -1.17
CA VAL A 88 -13.22 4.97 -1.68
C VAL A 88 -13.72 3.78 -0.85
N GLY A 89 -13.74 3.91 0.48
CA GLY A 89 -14.30 2.88 1.37
C GLY A 89 -15.78 2.62 1.10
N TYR A 90 -16.57 3.69 0.92
CA TYR A 90 -17.99 3.55 0.57
C TYR A 90 -18.20 2.89 -0.80
N LEU A 91 -17.41 3.27 -1.80
CA LEU A 91 -17.47 2.67 -3.13
C LEU A 91 -17.10 1.18 -3.09
N SER A 92 -16.06 0.81 -2.34
CA SER A 92 -15.63 -0.59 -2.15
C SER A 92 -16.73 -1.43 -1.48
N TRP A 93 -17.40 -0.90 -0.45
CA TRP A 93 -18.54 -1.57 0.19
C TRP A 93 -19.67 -1.80 -0.81
N LYS A 94 -20.02 -0.77 -1.59
CA LYS A 94 -21.12 -0.84 -2.57
C LYS A 94 -20.85 -1.87 -3.67
N THR A 95 -19.60 -2.01 -4.10
CA THR A 95 -19.20 -2.99 -5.11
C THR A 95 -19.31 -4.42 -4.58
N GLN A 96 -18.84 -4.71 -3.36
CA GLN A 96 -19.02 -6.04 -2.76
C GLN A 96 -20.49 -6.42 -2.57
N SER A 97 -21.34 -5.45 -2.19
CA SER A 97 -22.77 -5.70 -1.99
C SER A 97 -23.50 -6.04 -3.31
N LYS A 98 -23.01 -5.54 -4.46
CA LYS A 98 -23.56 -5.89 -5.77
C LYS A 98 -23.16 -7.29 -6.23
N GLU A 99 -21.90 -7.69 -6.05
CA GLU A 99 -21.45 -9.05 -6.41
C GLU A 99 -22.20 -10.14 -5.63
N GLN A 100 -22.42 -9.95 -4.32
CA GLN A 100 -23.22 -10.88 -3.52
C GLN A 100 -24.70 -10.96 -3.92
N THR A 101 -25.25 -9.90 -4.51
CA THR A 101 -26.65 -9.86 -4.96
C THR A 101 -26.84 -10.54 -6.32
N GLU A 102 -25.83 -10.50 -7.19
CA GLU A 102 -25.85 -11.20 -8.49
C GLU A 102 -25.59 -12.70 -8.35
N GLU A 103 -24.66 -13.10 -7.46
CA GLU A 103 -24.41 -14.52 -7.17
C GLU A 103 -25.69 -15.21 -6.66
N ASN A 104 -26.40 -14.61 -5.71
CA ASN A 104 -27.64 -15.16 -5.13
C ASN A 104 -28.79 -15.31 -6.16
N ARG A 105 -28.84 -14.46 -7.20
CA ARG A 105 -29.84 -14.55 -8.29
C ARG A 105 -29.56 -15.68 -9.28
N THR A 106 -28.35 -16.23 -9.30
CA THR A 106 -28.00 -17.37 -10.16
C THR A 106 -28.18 -18.72 -9.47
N VAL A 107 -28.39 -18.74 -8.15
CA VAL A 107 -28.58 -19.98 -7.36
C VAL A 107 -30.04 -20.24 -6.97
N THR A 108 -30.99 -19.41 -7.39
CA THR A 108 -32.43 -19.68 -7.27
C THR A 108 -32.98 -20.13 -8.64
N PRO A 109 -33.34 -21.43 -8.82
CA PRO A 109 -34.05 -21.91 -10.01
C PRO A 109 -35.49 -21.40 -10.08
#